data_AF-A0A923EGW0-F1
#
_entry.id   AF-A0A923EGW0-F1
#
_cell.length_a   1.000
_cell.length_b   1.000
_cell.length_c   1.000
_cell.angle_alpha   90.00
_cell.angle_beta   90.00
_cell.angle_gamma   90.00
#
_symmetry.space_group_name_H-M   'P 1'
#
loop_
_entity.id
_entity.type
_entity.pdbx_description
1 polymer ?
#
loop_
_entity_poly.entity_id
_entity_poly.type
_entity_poly.pdbx_seq_one_letter_code
_entity_poly.pdbx_strand_id
1 'polypeptide(L)' 'MGFLKNQQVKAAIRLLAWQYERNGQPLPERALLERHARQLVDDAHRIARERGGNVLSILKEMVAEMRRR' A
#
# COMPACT_ATOMS: atom_id res chain seq x y z
N MET A 1 10.78 13.78 -4.29
CA MET A 1 9.49 13.14 -3.97
C MET A 1 8.37 14.13 -4.28
N GLY A 2 7.37 13.73 -5.06
CA GLY A 2 6.20 14.58 -5.33
C GLY A 2 5.18 14.52 -4.18
N PHE A 3 4.45 15.61 -3.93
CA PHE A 3 3.38 15.70 -2.92
C PHE A 3 2.36 14.55 -3.04
N LEU A 4 1.99 14.17 -4.27
CA LEU A 4 1.06 13.06 -4.54
C LEU A 4 1.61 11.70 -4.10
N LYS A 5 2.91 11.44 -4.33
CA LYS A 5 3.55 10.19 -3.92
C LYS A 5 3.56 10.04 -2.39
N ASN A 6 3.77 11.13 -1.66
CA ASN A 6 3.74 11.11 -0.19
C ASN A 6 2.34 10.77 0.35
N GLN A 7 1.27 11.25 -0.29
CA GLN A 7 -0.10 10.90 0.10
C GLN A 7 -0.40 9.42 -0.17
N GLN A 8 0.06 8.89 -1.31
CA GLN A 8 -0.06 7.46 -1.62
C GLN A 8 0.68 6.60 -0.60
N VAL A 9 1.89 7.00 -0.18
CA VAL A 9 2.66 6.30 0.84
C VAL A 9 1.92 6.31 2.19
N LYS A 10 1.34 7.44 2.60
CA LYS A 10 0.53 7.50 3.82
C LYS A 10 -0.68 6.57 3.77
N ALA A 11 -1.34 6.47 2.62
CA ALA A 11 -2.45 5.52 2.42
C ALA A 11 -1.95 4.07 2.51
N ALA A 12 -0.83 3.75 1.88
CA ALA A 12 -0.19 2.43 1.94
C ALA A 12 0.24 2.04 3.36
N ILE A 13 0.74 2.98 4.17
CA ILE A 13 1.05 2.73 5.59
C ILE A 13 -0.19 2.30 6.35
N ARG A 14 -1.31 3.03 6.19
CA ARG A 14 -2.58 2.69 6.86
C ARG A 14 -3.10 1.34 6.40
N LEU A 15 -2.99 1.04 5.12
CA LEU A 15 -3.36 -0.25 4.55
C LEU A 15 -2.56 -1.39 5.16
N LEU A 16 -1.23 -1.25 5.20
CA LEU A 16 -0.35 -2.25 5.78
C LEU A 16 -0.64 -2.42 7.27
N ALA A 17 -0.77 -1.33 8.04
CA ALA A 17 -1.09 -1.42 9.47
C ALA A 17 -2.39 -2.19 9.72
N TRP A 18 -3.45 -1.87 8.98
CA TRP A 18 -4.71 -2.62 9.04
C TRP A 18 -4.54 -4.10 8.67
N GLN A 19 -3.71 -4.42 7.67
CA GLN A 19 -3.43 -5.80 7.28
C GLN A 19 -2.71 -6.57 8.39
N TYR A 20 -1.71 -5.98 9.05
CA TYR A 20 -1.01 -6.58 10.20
C TYR A 20 -1.98 -6.86 11.35
N GLU A 21 -2.79 -5.86 11.73
CA GLU A 21 -3.81 -5.98 12.78
C GLU A 21 -4.81 -7.09 12.46
N ARG A 22 -5.33 -7.12 11.24
CA ARG A 22 -6.31 -8.14 10.82
C ARG A 22 -5.73 -9.54 10.82
N ASN A 23 -4.45 -9.70 10.49
CA ASN A 23 -3.76 -10.99 10.50
C ASN A 23 -3.28 -11.42 11.89
N GLY A 24 -3.57 -10.63 12.94
CA GLY A 24 -3.06 -10.88 14.30
C GLY A 24 -1.54 -10.78 14.40
N GLN A 25 -0.90 -10.10 13.44
CA GLN A 25 0.54 -9.92 13.40
C GLN A 25 0.93 -8.64 14.13
N PRO A 26 2.07 -8.62 14.86
CA PRO A 26 2.56 -7.42 15.49
C PRO A 26 2.92 -6.37 14.43
N LEU A 27 2.53 -5.12 14.68
CA LEU A 27 2.86 -4.01 13.79
C LEU A 27 4.39 -3.81 13.78
N PRO A 28 5.05 -3.84 12.61
CA PRO A 28 6.48 -3.65 12.54
C PRO A 28 6.87 -2.22 12.91
N GLU A 29 8.16 -2.01 13.19
CA GLU A 29 8.71 -0.69 13.46
C GLU A 29 8.34 0.30 12.35
N ARG A 30 8.02 1.54 12.73
CA ARG A 30 7.57 2.58 11.80
C ARG A 30 8.49 2.75 10.58
N ALA A 31 9.81 2.71 10.78
CA ALA A 31 10.76 2.83 9.67
C ALA A 31 10.63 1.68 8.66
N LEU A 32 10.38 0.46 9.15
CA LEU A 32 10.15 -0.71 8.29
C LEU A 32 8.79 -0.62 7.59
N LEU A 33 7.75 -0.21 8.30
CA LEU A 33 6.41 -0.01 7.74
C LEU A 33 6.42 1.05 6.63
N GLU A 34 7.15 2.16 6.83
CA GLU A 34 7.32 3.21 5.81
C GLU A 34 8.10 2.71 4.58
N ARG A 35 9.11 1.85 4.76
CA ARG A 35 9.83 1.23 3.64
C ARG A 35 8.91 0.32 2.82
N HIS A 36 8.17 -0.56 3.49
CA HIS A 36 7.20 -1.44 2.82
C HIS A 36 6.12 -0.63 2.09
N ALA A 37 5.61 0.44 2.69
CA ALA A 37 4.62 1.30 2.06
C ALA A 37 5.17 2.01 0.80
N ARG A 38 6.43 2.45 0.82
CA ARG A 38 7.08 3.04 -0.38
C ARG A 38 7.24 2.02 -1.49
N GLN A 39 7.73 0.81 -1.18
CA GLN A 39 7.83 -0.27 -2.14
C GLN A 39 6.47 -0.61 -2.74
N LEU A 40 5.44 -0.73 -1.91
CA LEU A 40 4.08 -1.00 -2.36
C LEU A 40 3.55 0.05 -3.34
N VAL A 41 3.80 1.33 -3.07
CA VAL A 41 3.41 2.43 -3.97
C VAL A 41 4.20 2.39 -5.27
N ASP A 42 5.49 2.07 -5.21
CA ASP A 42 6.34 1.96 -6.40
C ASP A 42 5.91 0.78 -7.30
N ASP A 43 5.58 -0.35 -6.70
CA ASP A 43 5.03 -1.51 -7.41
C ASP A 43 3.66 -1.20 -8.02
N ALA A 44 2.79 -0.51 -7.27
CA ALA A 44 1.51 -0.05 -7.79
C ALA A 44 1.68 0.94 -8.96
N HIS A 45 2.69 1.81 -8.94
CA HIS A 45 3.01 2.68 -10.08
C HIS A 45 3.48 1.87 -11.29
N ARG A 46 4.31 0.84 -11.08
CA ARG A 46 4.74 -0.07 -12.16
C ARG A 46 3.55 -0.78 -12.78
N ILE A 47 2.67 -1.38 -11.97
CA ILE A 47 1.47 -2.08 -12.44
C ILE A 47 0.52 -1.12 -13.18
N ALA A 48 0.31 0.09 -12.65
CA ALA A 48 -0.53 1.11 -13.29
C ALA A 48 0.01 1.49 -14.68
N ARG A 49 1.34 1.54 -14.83
CA ARG A 49 2.00 1.82 -16.10
C ARG A 49 1.84 0.67 -17.10
N GLU A 50 1.89 -0.57 -16.64
CA GLU A 50 1.81 -1.77 -17.48
C GLU A 50 0.37 -2.10 -17.92
N ARG A 51 -0.62 -1.91 -17.03
CA ARG A 51 -2.00 -2.34 -17.24
C ARG A 51 -2.96 -1.21 -17.61
N GLY A 52 -2.51 0.04 -17.49
CA GLY A 52 -3.38 1.21 -17.50
C GLY A 52 -4.15 1.33 -16.18
N GLY A 53 -4.14 2.51 -15.57
CA GLY A 53 -4.83 2.75 -14.30
C GLY A 53 -4.10 3.74 -13.40
N ASN A 54 -4.46 3.76 -12.12
CA ASN A 54 -3.79 4.57 -11.12
C ASN A 54 -3.53 3.78 -9.83
N VAL A 55 -2.54 4.23 -9.06
CA VAL A 55 -2.10 3.60 -7.80
C VAL A 55 -3.24 3.40 -6.80
N LEU A 56 -4.18 4.36 -6.70
CA LEU A 56 -5.26 4.25 -5.74
C LEU A 56 -6.24 3.12 -6.10
N SER A 57 -6.50 2.89 -7.38
CA SER A 57 -7.31 1.75 -7.83
C SER A 57 -6.64 0.42 -7.46
N ILE A 58 -5.34 0.30 -7.68
CA ILE A 58 -4.59 -0.92 -7.33
C ILE A 58 -4.59 -1.16 -5.82
N LEU A 59 -4.33 -0.13 -5.02
CA LEU A 59 -4.40 -0.26 -3.55
C LEU A 59 -5.80 -0.69 -3.09
N LYS A 60 -6.87 -0.16 -3.70
CA LYS A 60 -8.26 -0.58 -3.40
C LYS A 60 -8.53 -2.03 -3.79
N GLU A 61 -8.05 -2.46 -4.95
CA GLU A 61 -8.17 -3.86 -5.39
C GLU A 61 -7.47 -4.81 -4.41
N MET A 62 -6.26 -4.46 -3.95
CA MET A 62 -5.56 -5.22 -2.93
C MET A 62 -6.35 -5.33 -1.63
N VAL A 63 -6.95 -4.22 -1.16
CA VAL A 63 -7.85 -4.25 0.02
C VAL A 63 -9.02 -5.19 -0.22
N ALA A 64 -9.65 -5.10 -1.40
CA ALA A 64 -10.82 -5.90 -1.75
C ALA A 64 -10.48 -7.39 -1.88
N GLU A 65 -9.30 -7.74 -2.39
CA GLU A 65 -8.79 -9.11 -2.40
C GLU A 65 -8.52 -9.61 -0.98
N MET A 66 -7.83 -8.80 -0.15
CA MET A 66 -7.59 -9.15 1.24
C MET A 66 -8.90 -9.38 2.00
N ARG A 67 -9.94 -8.56 1.79
CA ARG A 67 -11.26 -8.73 2.43
C ARG A 67 -12.02 -9.98 2.01
N ARG A 68 -11.72 -10.53 0.82
CA ARG A 68 -12.39 -11.73 0.30
C ARG A 68 -11.76 -13.04 0.79
N ARG A 69 -10.52 -12.99 1.27
CA ARG A 69 -9.85 -14.08 2.00
C ARG A 69 -10.14 -13.97 3.49
#